data_AF-A0A2E3FQT0-F1
#
_entry.id   AF-A0A2E3FQT0-F1
#
_cell.length_a   1.000
_cell.length_b   1.000
_cell.length_c   1.000
_cell.angle_alpha   90.00
_cell.angle_beta   90.00
_cell.angle_gamma   90.00
#
_symmetry.space_group_name_H-M   'P 1'
#
loop_
_entity.id
_entity.type
_entity.pdbx_description
1 polymer ?
#
loop_
_entity_poly.entity_id
_entity_poly.type
_entity_poly.pdbx_seq_one_letter_code
_entity_poly.pdbx_strand_id
1 'polypeptide(L)'
;MPYNYGRSVNNMRKITTVLCLTILSSSLAGCLWNDDDVGISFSNCPSFWHVEFFDLSNEGFSSWDGVVEFTDSNGNSEVLEYFSSNKKYVTLDDSLDWSLEYTFWEDDIGFIVGDTMYGGNNANGESGTIKLDLVRKYAASSSSDMPISFSCNDSNWHIKFVDQSNENFGGWGGEVEFFEVGNEEDTYSFEDFSSEMKYVTLEDSKVWKMRYTFYEEDIGFIYDGKSYGMNNDYGDSGEITIDLS
;
A
#
# COMPACT_ATOMS: atom_id res chain seq x y z
N MET A 1 -100.08 27.04 20.31
CA MET A 1 -100.33 25.61 20.61
C MET A 1 -101.12 25.04 19.43
N PRO A 2 -100.85 23.83 18.88
CA PRO A 2 -100.33 22.64 19.55
C PRO A 2 -99.11 21.92 18.88
N TYR A 3 -98.37 21.20 19.74
CA TYR A 3 -97.74 19.87 19.66
C TYR A 3 -96.93 19.34 18.45
N ASN A 4 -95.60 19.23 18.67
CA ASN A 4 -94.82 17.99 18.92
C ASN A 4 -94.89 16.81 17.91
N TYR A 5 -93.79 16.45 17.25
CA TYR A 5 -92.83 15.38 17.64
C TYR A 5 -91.87 14.98 16.50
N GLY A 6 -90.58 14.96 16.82
CA GLY A 6 -89.59 13.94 16.42
C GLY A 6 -89.33 13.63 14.95
N ARG A 7 -88.09 13.87 14.50
CA ARG A 7 -87.21 12.74 14.10
C ARG A 7 -85.75 13.14 13.98
N SER A 8 -84.95 12.25 14.57
CA SER A 8 -83.50 12.13 14.60
C SER A 8 -82.74 12.65 13.37
N VAL A 9 -81.80 13.56 13.65
CA VAL A 9 -80.76 14.01 12.73
C VAL A 9 -79.66 12.95 12.70
N ASN A 10 -79.69 12.08 11.69
CA ASN A 10 -78.51 11.30 11.32
C ASN A 10 -77.66 12.17 10.38
N ASN A 11 -76.72 12.90 10.97
CA ASN A 11 -75.73 13.66 10.23
C ASN A 11 -74.86 12.71 9.41
N MET A 12 -74.86 12.93 8.09
CA MET A 12 -73.91 12.41 7.12
C MET A 12 -72.48 12.51 7.65
N ARG A 13 -71.88 11.37 7.99
CA ARG A 13 -70.42 11.26 8.00
C ARG A 13 -69.98 11.12 6.55
N LYS A 14 -69.45 12.22 6.03
CA LYS A 14 -68.80 12.32 4.73
C LYS A 14 -67.76 11.21 4.60
N ILE A 15 -67.90 10.43 3.54
CA ILE A 15 -66.88 9.54 3.02
C ILE A 15 -65.76 10.45 2.50
N THR A 16 -64.66 10.51 3.22
CA THR A 16 -63.40 11.03 2.70
C THR A 16 -62.41 9.89 2.76
N THR A 17 -62.36 9.10 1.70
CA THR A 17 -61.29 8.15 1.44
C THR A 17 -60.00 8.97 1.31
N VAL A 18 -59.15 8.92 2.34
CA VAL A 18 -57.83 9.51 2.28
C VAL A 18 -57.04 8.70 1.24
N LEU A 19 -56.80 9.35 0.11
CA LEU A 19 -55.90 8.92 -0.93
C LEU A 19 -54.48 8.85 -0.31
N CYS A 20 -54.08 7.66 0.15
CA CYS A 20 -52.67 7.40 0.45
C CYS A 20 -51.91 7.45 -0.89
N LEU A 21 -51.38 8.64 -1.23
CA LEU A 21 -50.22 8.73 -2.11
C LEU A 21 -49.09 7.98 -1.42
N THR A 22 -48.96 6.69 -1.69
CA THR A 22 -47.67 6.01 -1.57
C THR A 22 -46.78 6.62 -2.63
N ILE A 23 -46.08 7.69 -2.25
CA ILE A 23 -44.94 8.19 -2.99
C ILE A 23 -44.00 6.99 -3.08
N LEU A 24 -43.89 6.45 -4.29
CA LEU A 24 -42.78 5.61 -4.71
C LEU A 24 -41.53 6.50 -4.68
N SER A 25 -41.06 6.81 -3.47
CA SER A 25 -39.68 7.20 -3.25
C SER A 25 -38.94 5.89 -3.09
N SER A 26 -38.41 5.42 -4.21
CA SER A 26 -37.27 4.53 -4.28
C SER A 26 -36.14 5.11 -3.42
N SER A 27 -36.19 4.88 -2.12
CA SER A 27 -35.01 4.91 -1.26
C SER A 27 -34.33 3.56 -1.44
N LEU A 28 -33.57 3.46 -2.53
CA LEU A 28 -32.22 2.91 -2.41
C LEU A 28 -31.52 3.75 -1.33
N ALA A 29 -31.79 3.46 -0.06
CA ALA A 29 -30.73 3.48 0.93
C ALA A 29 -29.94 2.21 0.58
N GLY A 30 -29.09 2.23 -0.45
CA GLY A 30 -28.01 3.21 -0.48
C GLY A 30 -27.25 2.92 0.78
N CYS A 31 -26.55 1.79 0.78
CA CYS A 31 -25.48 1.52 1.74
C CYS A 31 -24.72 2.84 1.80
N LEU A 32 -24.88 3.57 2.90
CA LEU A 32 -23.92 4.58 3.29
C LEU A 32 -22.66 3.75 3.43
N TRP A 33 -21.86 3.80 2.37
CA TRP A 33 -20.48 3.38 2.36
C TRP A 33 -19.83 4.21 3.48
N ASN A 34 -19.80 3.62 4.67
CA ASN A 34 -18.84 3.99 5.69
C ASN A 34 -17.54 3.28 5.30
N ASP A 35 -17.05 3.58 4.10
CA ASP A 35 -15.65 3.42 3.73
C ASP A 35 -14.97 4.74 4.15
N ASP A 36 -15.16 5.13 5.41
CA ASP A 36 -14.41 6.23 6.00
C ASP A 36 -12.95 5.75 6.04
N ASP A 37 -12.13 6.37 5.18
CA ASP A 37 -10.67 6.28 5.08
C ASP A 37 -10.04 5.23 5.99
N VAL A 38 -9.84 4.02 5.46
CA VAL A 38 -9.09 3.01 6.19
C VAL A 38 -7.65 3.51 6.30
N GLY A 39 -7.31 4.12 7.44
CA GLY A 39 -5.99 4.69 7.73
C GLY A 39 -4.87 3.66 7.81
N ILE A 40 -5.18 2.38 7.58
CA ILE A 40 -4.24 1.25 7.52
C ILE A 40 -4.47 0.43 6.25
N SER A 41 -3.39 0.08 5.56
CA SER A 41 -3.43 -0.80 4.39
C SER A 41 -2.34 -1.86 4.46
N PHE A 42 -2.63 -3.01 3.86
CA PHE A 42 -1.80 -4.22 3.93
C PHE A 42 -1.41 -4.70 2.53
N SER A 43 -0.16 -5.09 2.34
CA SER A 43 0.34 -5.64 1.08
C SER A 43 1.48 -6.64 1.32
N ASN A 44 1.68 -7.56 0.38
CA ASN A 44 2.88 -8.39 0.30
C ASN A 44 3.90 -7.90 -0.74
N CYS A 45 3.57 -6.85 -1.49
CA CYS A 45 4.45 -6.17 -2.44
C CYS A 45 4.06 -4.68 -2.47
N PRO A 46 4.31 -3.93 -1.38
CA PRO A 46 4.02 -2.51 -1.35
C PRO A 46 5.07 -1.74 -2.15
N SER A 47 4.73 -0.51 -2.51
CA SER A 47 5.68 0.48 -3.01
C SER A 47 6.52 1.07 -1.85
N PHE A 48 5.91 1.18 -0.68
CA PHE A 48 6.53 1.55 0.61
C PHE A 48 5.72 1.01 1.78
N TRP A 49 6.34 0.92 2.94
CA TRP A 49 5.75 0.45 4.17
C TRP A 49 6.25 1.25 5.38
N HIS A 50 5.45 1.25 6.44
CA HIS A 50 5.79 1.77 7.77
C HIS A 50 6.15 0.65 8.73
N VAL A 51 5.52 -0.52 8.56
CA VAL A 51 5.83 -1.73 9.31
C VAL A 51 6.03 -2.90 8.36
N GLU A 52 7.11 -3.66 8.55
CA GLU A 52 7.35 -4.95 7.88
C GLU A 52 7.31 -6.06 8.93
N PHE A 53 6.36 -6.98 8.82
CA PHE A 53 6.34 -8.22 9.57
C PHE A 53 7.32 -9.23 8.99
N PHE A 54 7.90 -10.04 9.86
CA PHE A 54 8.76 -11.16 9.46
C PHE A 54 8.53 -12.38 10.34
N ASP A 55 8.95 -13.51 9.78
CA ASP A 55 9.19 -14.79 10.44
C ASP A 55 10.57 -15.25 9.95
N LEU A 56 11.55 -15.33 10.86
CA LEU A 56 12.94 -15.61 10.50
C LEU A 56 13.15 -17.05 10.02
N SER A 57 12.21 -17.97 10.29
CA SER A 57 12.27 -19.33 9.74
C SER A 57 11.59 -19.45 8.38
N ASN A 58 10.74 -18.48 7.99
CA ASN A 58 9.92 -18.58 6.78
C ASN A 58 9.49 -17.23 6.21
N GLU A 59 10.11 -16.80 5.11
CA GLU A 59 9.73 -15.56 4.41
C GLU A 59 8.29 -15.57 3.85
N GLY A 60 7.75 -16.76 3.56
CA GLY A 60 6.41 -16.97 3.01
C GLY A 60 5.39 -17.45 4.04
N PHE A 61 5.54 -17.05 5.31
CA PHE A 61 4.74 -17.56 6.44
C PHE A 61 3.24 -17.58 6.15
N SER A 62 2.62 -18.76 6.33
CA SER A 62 1.17 -18.96 6.15
C SER A 62 0.35 -18.62 7.39
N SER A 63 1.03 -18.49 8.52
CA SER A 63 0.49 -18.12 9.82
C SER A 63 1.58 -17.37 10.57
N TRP A 64 1.19 -16.31 11.25
CA TRP A 64 2.02 -15.50 12.12
C TRP A 64 1.36 -15.54 13.50
N ASP A 65 1.99 -16.25 14.45
CA ASP A 65 1.37 -16.52 15.76
C ASP A 65 1.68 -15.40 16.76
N GLY A 66 0.92 -14.31 16.63
CA GLY A 66 0.93 -13.19 17.53
C GLY A 66 -0.30 -12.31 17.35
N VAL A 67 -0.40 -11.28 18.18
CA VAL A 67 -1.41 -10.22 18.07
C VAL A 67 -0.71 -8.89 17.97
N VAL A 68 -1.22 -8.04 17.08
CA VAL A 68 -0.78 -6.66 16.93
C VAL A 68 -1.99 -5.75 16.84
N GLU A 69 -2.06 -4.73 17.69
CA GLU A 69 -3.09 -3.70 17.65
C GLU A 69 -2.47 -2.36 17.24
N PHE A 70 -2.94 -1.80 16.12
CA PHE A 70 -2.64 -0.45 15.68
C PHE A 70 -3.68 0.49 16.26
N THR A 71 -3.26 1.59 16.89
CA THR A 71 -4.17 2.65 17.38
C THR A 71 -3.72 4.01 16.88
N ASP A 72 -4.61 4.74 16.22
CA ASP A 72 -4.35 6.09 15.70
C ASP A 72 -4.62 7.21 16.72
N SER A 73 -4.26 8.45 16.39
CA SER A 73 -4.45 9.63 17.25
C SER A 73 -5.91 10.06 17.42
N ASN A 74 -6.80 9.56 16.57
CA ASN A 74 -8.25 9.75 16.70
C ASN A 74 -8.88 8.71 17.65
N GLY A 75 -8.12 7.70 18.06
CA GLY A 75 -8.55 6.60 18.93
C GLY A 75 -9.20 5.44 18.19
N ASN A 76 -9.07 5.35 16.87
CA ASN A 76 -9.47 4.16 16.12
C ASN A 76 -8.39 3.08 16.28
N SER A 77 -8.81 1.82 16.38
CA SER A 77 -7.87 0.70 16.43
C SER A 77 -8.23 -0.43 15.48
N GLU A 78 -7.20 -1.11 14.98
CA GLU A 78 -7.28 -2.31 14.13
C GLU A 78 -6.40 -3.40 14.76
N VAL A 79 -6.99 -4.56 14.99
CA VAL A 79 -6.32 -5.72 15.62
C VAL A 79 -6.05 -6.78 14.56
N LEU A 80 -4.80 -7.22 14.48
CA LEU A 80 -4.34 -8.31 13.63
C LEU A 80 -3.98 -9.52 14.48
N GLU A 81 -4.62 -10.64 14.17
CA GLU A 81 -4.33 -11.94 14.78
C GLU A 81 -4.25 -12.99 13.66
N TYR A 82 -3.37 -13.98 13.81
CA TYR A 82 -3.30 -15.16 12.92
C TYR A 82 -3.30 -14.82 11.42
N PHE A 83 -2.43 -13.90 10.99
CA PHE A 83 -2.33 -13.48 9.58
C PHE A 83 -1.19 -14.21 8.85
N SER A 84 -1.11 -14.01 7.53
CA SER A 84 -0.07 -14.60 6.69
C SER A 84 0.78 -13.50 6.04
N SER A 85 1.81 -13.89 5.29
CA SER A 85 2.68 -12.97 4.53
C SER A 85 1.93 -12.07 3.55
N ASN A 86 0.64 -12.32 3.26
CA ASN A 86 -0.22 -11.38 2.53
C ASN A 86 -0.38 -10.01 3.22
N LYS A 87 -0.12 -9.93 4.52
CA LYS A 87 -0.10 -8.68 5.30
C LYS A 87 1.31 -8.28 5.73
N LYS A 88 2.35 -8.85 5.11
CA LYS A 88 3.77 -8.66 5.50
C LYS A 88 4.10 -7.18 5.66
N TYR A 89 3.63 -6.34 4.75
CA TYR A 89 3.89 -4.92 4.78
C TYR A 89 2.64 -4.12 5.12
N VAL A 90 2.80 -3.14 6.00
CA VAL A 90 1.73 -2.25 6.48
C VAL A 90 2.05 -0.81 6.12
N THR A 91 1.08 -0.13 5.56
CA THR A 91 1.12 1.32 5.32
C THR A 91 0.04 1.99 6.16
N LEU A 92 0.36 3.15 6.72
CA LEU A 92 -0.42 3.90 7.70
C LEU A 92 -0.62 5.33 7.21
N ASP A 93 -1.67 6.00 7.65
CA ASP A 93 -1.91 7.41 7.33
C ASP A 93 -0.90 8.31 8.08
N ASP A 94 -0.08 9.02 7.32
CA ASP A 94 0.98 9.93 7.80
C ASP A 94 0.44 11.20 8.48
N SER A 95 -0.85 11.50 8.33
CA SER A 95 -1.49 12.63 9.00
C SER A 95 -1.85 12.34 10.46
N LEU A 96 -1.70 11.09 10.90
CA LEU A 96 -2.06 10.60 12.23
C LEU A 96 -0.82 10.13 13.00
N ASP A 97 -0.88 10.25 14.33
CA ASP A 97 0.10 9.58 15.18
C ASP A 97 -0.38 8.14 15.43
N TRP A 98 0.54 7.18 15.45
CA TRP A 98 0.21 5.79 15.65
C TRP A 98 0.93 5.18 16.84
N SER A 99 0.27 4.23 17.48
CA SER A 99 0.86 3.32 18.45
C SER A 99 0.56 1.89 18.08
N LEU A 100 1.47 1.00 18.47
CA LEU A 100 1.40 -0.42 18.17
C LEU A 100 1.60 -1.19 19.48
N GLU A 101 0.60 -1.97 19.87
CA GLU A 101 0.70 -2.95 20.95
C GLU A 101 0.85 -4.34 20.34
N TYR A 102 1.74 -5.16 20.88
CA TYR A 102 2.00 -6.49 20.33
C TYR A 102 2.15 -7.55 21.41
N THR A 103 1.87 -8.80 21.03
CA THR A 103 2.21 -10.02 21.78
C THR A 103 2.65 -11.10 20.78
N PHE A 104 3.79 -11.74 21.03
CA PHE A 104 4.32 -12.83 20.21
C PHE A 104 4.15 -14.18 20.92
N TRP A 105 3.75 -15.23 20.18
CA TRP A 105 3.67 -16.61 20.67
C TRP A 105 4.60 -17.58 19.94
N GLU A 106 5.29 -17.11 18.91
CA GLU A 106 6.42 -17.77 18.23
C GLU A 106 7.75 -17.10 18.60
N ASP A 107 8.82 -17.90 18.60
CA ASP A 107 10.15 -17.45 19.04
C ASP A 107 10.82 -16.53 18.01
N ASP A 108 10.48 -16.63 16.74
CA ASP A 108 11.27 -16.08 15.62
C ASP A 108 10.47 -15.11 14.72
N ILE A 109 9.31 -14.70 15.19
CA ILE A 109 8.49 -13.68 14.54
C ILE A 109 8.79 -12.28 15.07
N GLY A 110 8.45 -11.27 14.28
CA GLY A 110 8.54 -9.89 14.73
C GLY A 110 8.15 -8.91 13.64
N PHE A 111 8.53 -7.66 13.84
CA PHE A 111 8.35 -6.62 12.86
C PHE A 111 9.46 -5.56 12.90
N ILE A 112 9.58 -4.82 11.81
CA ILE A 112 10.54 -3.74 11.63
C ILE A 112 9.76 -2.43 11.51
N VAL A 113 10.20 -1.40 12.24
CA VAL A 113 9.73 -0.01 12.09
C VAL A 113 10.95 0.87 11.88
N GLY A 114 11.03 1.54 10.73
CA GLY A 114 12.25 2.22 10.34
C GLY A 114 13.43 1.23 10.29
N ASP A 115 14.50 1.51 11.02
CA ASP A 115 15.68 0.62 11.12
C ASP A 115 15.69 -0.23 12.41
N THR A 116 14.59 -0.21 13.16
CA THR A 116 14.50 -0.93 14.45
C THR A 116 13.69 -2.19 14.30
N MET A 117 14.30 -3.32 14.70
CA MET A 117 13.67 -4.63 14.78
C MET A 117 13.06 -4.85 16.16
N TYR A 118 11.82 -5.34 16.19
CA TYR A 118 11.10 -5.76 17.39
C TYR A 118 10.75 -7.24 17.26
N GLY A 119 11.27 -8.06 18.18
CA GLY A 119 11.11 -9.51 18.18
C GLY A 119 12.24 -10.27 17.47
N GLY A 120 11.95 -11.48 17.00
CA GLY A 120 12.90 -12.39 16.33
C GLY A 120 13.72 -13.31 17.25
N ASN A 121 13.55 -13.18 18.57
CA ASN A 121 14.01 -14.14 19.57
C ASN A 121 13.16 -14.00 20.85
N ASN A 122 11.87 -14.26 20.70
CA ASN A 122 10.84 -13.97 21.66
C ASN A 122 10.73 -15.08 22.70
N ALA A 123 10.29 -14.71 23.90
CA ALA A 123 9.62 -15.67 24.77
C ALA A 123 8.14 -15.79 24.38
N ASN A 124 7.55 -16.98 24.55
CA ASN A 124 6.11 -17.17 24.39
C ASN A 124 5.31 -16.21 25.30
N GLY A 125 4.51 -15.34 24.69
CA GLY A 125 3.72 -14.30 25.35
C GLY A 125 4.47 -12.99 25.58
N GLU A 126 5.65 -12.81 24.94
CA GLU A 126 6.39 -11.54 24.98
C GLU A 126 5.57 -10.43 24.36
N SER A 127 5.42 -9.32 25.08
CA SER A 127 4.54 -8.23 24.69
C SER A 127 5.16 -6.86 24.97
N GLY A 128 4.65 -5.86 24.26
CA GLY A 128 5.10 -4.49 24.41
C GLY A 128 4.19 -3.50 23.71
N THR A 129 4.44 -2.22 23.96
CA THR A 129 3.76 -1.11 23.30
C THR A 129 4.80 -0.11 22.83
N ILE A 130 4.69 0.33 21.58
CA ILE A 130 5.57 1.33 20.98
C ILE A 130 4.75 2.45 20.37
N LYS A 131 5.35 3.64 20.31
CA LYS A 131 4.89 4.71 19.44
C LYS A 131 5.62 4.56 18.11
N LEU A 132 4.90 4.66 17.01
CA LEU A 132 5.49 4.55 15.69
C LEU A 132 6.04 5.91 15.28
N ASP A 133 7.33 5.94 14.92
CA ASP A 133 7.88 7.00 14.09
C ASP A 133 7.66 6.57 12.65
N LEU A 134 6.78 7.27 11.92
CA LEU A 134 6.38 6.90 10.57
C LEU A 134 7.50 7.22 9.58
N VAL A 135 8.50 6.35 9.57
CA VAL A 135 9.56 6.35 8.56
C VAL A 135 9.09 5.49 7.40
N ARG A 136 8.83 6.13 6.26
CA ARG A 136 8.58 5.41 5.00
C ARG A 136 9.81 4.61 4.63
N LYS A 137 9.70 3.28 4.71
CA LYS A 137 10.66 2.35 4.16
C LYS A 137 10.11 1.90 2.83
N TYR A 138 10.79 2.30 1.79
CA TYR A 138 10.40 1.86 0.49
C TYR A 138 10.84 0.41 0.30
N ALA A 139 9.95 -0.44 -0.22
CA ALA A 139 10.31 -1.81 -0.62
C ALA A 139 11.11 -1.68 -1.91
N ALA A 140 12.33 -1.16 -1.75
CA ALA A 140 13.11 -0.63 -2.83
C ALA A 140 12.25 0.42 -3.64
N SER A 141 12.31 1.67 -3.17
CA SER A 141 11.61 2.91 -3.62
C SER A 141 10.23 2.79 -4.31
N SER A 142 9.15 3.27 -3.71
CA SER A 142 8.06 3.97 -4.43
C SER A 142 7.02 4.60 -3.47
N SER A 143 7.02 5.93 -3.37
CA SER A 143 5.92 6.71 -2.80
C SER A 143 4.91 7.05 -3.89
N SER A 144 3.64 7.19 -3.51
CA SER A 144 2.54 7.62 -4.39
C SER A 144 2.57 9.08 -4.83
N ASP A 145 3.52 9.88 -4.33
CA ASP A 145 3.84 11.24 -4.82
C ASP A 145 5.18 11.30 -5.55
N MET A 146 5.90 10.17 -5.65
CA MET A 146 7.11 10.17 -6.46
C MET A 146 6.73 9.99 -7.92
N PRO A 147 7.37 10.75 -8.81
CA PRO A 147 7.16 10.63 -10.25
C PRO A 147 7.77 9.34 -10.83
N ILE A 148 8.24 8.43 -9.95
CA ILE A 148 8.83 7.14 -10.24
C ILE A 148 8.22 6.13 -9.27
N SER A 149 7.66 5.07 -9.83
CA SER A 149 7.06 3.96 -9.09
C SER A 149 7.69 2.63 -9.51
N PHE A 150 7.73 1.67 -8.60
CA PHE A 150 8.37 0.39 -8.81
C PHE A 150 7.40 -0.75 -8.49
N SER A 151 7.59 -1.89 -9.12
CA SER A 151 6.76 -3.07 -8.93
C SER A 151 7.53 -4.36 -9.13
N CYS A 152 7.07 -5.39 -8.43
CA CYS A 152 7.44 -6.78 -8.64
C CYS A 152 6.63 -7.44 -9.78
N ASN A 153 5.54 -6.79 -10.24
CA ASN A 153 4.60 -7.32 -11.22
C ASN A 153 4.79 -6.71 -12.62
N ASP A 154 4.64 -7.55 -13.65
CA ASP A 154 4.81 -7.21 -15.07
C ASP A 154 3.68 -6.32 -15.65
N SER A 155 2.96 -5.60 -14.81
CA SER A 155 1.79 -4.81 -15.23
C SER A 155 2.18 -3.35 -15.45
N ASN A 156 2.30 -2.98 -16.74
CA ASN A 156 2.46 -1.61 -17.23
C ASN A 156 3.70 -0.87 -16.68
N TRP A 157 4.86 -1.17 -17.27
CA TRP A 157 6.17 -0.62 -16.92
C TRP A 157 6.86 0.03 -18.12
N HIS A 158 7.78 0.96 -17.84
CA HIS A 158 8.61 1.64 -18.83
C HIS A 158 10.03 1.05 -18.86
N ILE A 159 10.58 0.69 -17.70
CA ILE A 159 11.89 0.04 -17.59
C ILE A 159 11.75 -1.27 -16.83
N LYS A 160 12.48 -2.29 -17.28
CA LYS A 160 12.63 -3.56 -16.56
C LYS A 160 14.10 -3.80 -16.23
N PHE A 161 14.45 -3.88 -14.95
CA PHE A 161 15.74 -4.38 -14.50
C PHE A 161 15.85 -5.89 -14.69
N VAL A 162 17.05 -6.33 -15.03
CA VAL A 162 17.35 -7.72 -15.38
C VAL A 162 18.67 -8.12 -14.73
N ASP A 163 18.70 -9.35 -14.24
CA ASP A 163 19.88 -10.13 -13.92
C ASP A 163 19.76 -11.41 -14.76
N GLN A 164 20.75 -11.70 -15.63
CA GLN A 164 20.68 -12.87 -16.51
C GLN A 164 20.87 -14.20 -15.77
N SER A 165 21.51 -14.18 -14.59
CA SER A 165 21.69 -15.38 -13.78
C SER A 165 20.41 -15.79 -13.05
N ASN A 166 19.53 -14.82 -12.72
CA ASN A 166 18.35 -15.07 -11.90
C ASN A 166 17.21 -14.07 -12.15
N GLU A 167 16.03 -14.56 -12.54
CA GLU A 167 14.84 -13.70 -12.71
C GLU A 167 14.29 -13.12 -11.39
N ASN A 168 14.57 -13.78 -10.27
CA ASN A 168 14.19 -13.36 -8.91
C ASN A 168 15.46 -13.12 -8.08
N PHE A 169 16.23 -12.10 -8.45
CA PHE A 169 17.43 -11.69 -7.74
C PHE A 169 17.10 -11.02 -6.39
N GLY A 170 17.88 -11.35 -5.37
CA GLY A 170 17.79 -10.76 -4.02
C GLY A 170 18.60 -9.47 -3.87
N GLY A 171 19.46 -9.16 -4.84
CA GLY A 171 20.23 -7.93 -4.92
C GLY A 171 20.65 -7.69 -6.37
N TRP A 172 20.76 -6.43 -6.74
CA TRP A 172 21.15 -5.94 -8.04
C TRP A 172 22.35 -5.05 -7.84
N GLY A 173 23.54 -5.54 -8.22
CA GLY A 173 24.80 -4.85 -7.95
C GLY A 173 25.04 -3.68 -8.89
N GLY A 174 24.20 -2.65 -8.85
CA GLY A 174 24.36 -1.45 -9.66
C GLY A 174 23.68 -0.23 -9.04
N GLU A 175 23.96 0.93 -9.63
CA GLU A 175 23.39 2.21 -9.26
C GLU A 175 22.60 2.78 -10.43
N VAL A 176 21.46 3.40 -10.13
CA VAL A 176 20.66 4.14 -11.11
C VAL A 176 20.20 5.46 -10.53
N GLU A 177 20.25 6.50 -11.34
CA GLU A 177 19.76 7.83 -11.00
C GLU A 177 18.77 8.29 -12.05
N PHE A 178 17.63 8.82 -11.61
CA PHE A 178 16.62 9.40 -12.48
C PHE A 178 16.46 10.88 -12.19
N PHE A 179 16.33 11.69 -13.23
CA PHE A 179 16.08 13.13 -13.11
C PHE A 179 15.37 13.66 -14.36
N GLU A 180 14.61 14.74 -14.21
CA GLU A 180 13.93 15.39 -15.33
C GLU A 180 14.93 16.16 -16.20
N VAL A 181 14.76 16.09 -17.53
CA VAL A 181 15.59 16.86 -18.46
C VAL A 181 15.45 18.36 -18.17
N GLY A 182 16.56 18.98 -17.76
CA GLY A 182 16.60 20.40 -17.41
C GLY A 182 16.39 20.69 -15.93
N ASN A 183 16.24 19.67 -15.08
CA ASN A 183 16.16 19.78 -13.64
C ASN A 183 17.05 18.71 -12.96
N GLU A 184 18.37 18.89 -13.06
CA GLU A 184 19.36 17.95 -12.50
C GLU A 184 19.49 18.04 -10.96
N GLU A 185 18.87 19.06 -10.34
CA GLU A 185 18.89 19.23 -8.88
C GLU A 185 17.91 18.27 -8.16
N ASP A 186 16.85 17.82 -8.85
CA ASP A 186 15.88 16.85 -8.34
C ASP A 186 16.20 15.45 -8.89
N THR A 187 17.12 14.76 -8.22
CA THR A 187 17.61 13.43 -8.61
C THR A 187 17.09 12.35 -7.66
N TYR A 188 16.63 11.24 -8.22
CA TYR A 188 16.17 10.05 -7.52
C TYR A 188 17.18 8.91 -7.75
N SER A 189 17.96 8.58 -6.71
CA SER A 189 19.03 7.57 -6.79
C SER A 189 18.64 6.27 -6.09
N PHE A 190 18.96 5.14 -6.72
CA PHE A 190 18.66 3.79 -6.23
C PHE A 190 19.87 2.88 -6.42
N GLU A 191 20.19 2.11 -5.40
CA GLU A 191 21.28 1.14 -5.34
C GLU A 191 20.82 -0.11 -4.57
N ASP A 192 21.53 -1.23 -4.75
CA ASP A 192 21.37 -2.47 -3.96
C ASP A 192 19.91 -2.97 -3.82
N PHE A 193 19.13 -2.92 -4.91
CA PHE A 193 17.73 -3.32 -4.91
C PHE A 193 17.49 -4.75 -5.39
N SER A 194 16.32 -5.31 -5.11
CA SER A 194 15.97 -6.69 -5.48
C SER A 194 14.99 -6.76 -6.67
N SER A 195 14.65 -7.97 -7.07
CA SER A 195 13.62 -8.23 -8.10
C SER A 195 12.22 -7.77 -7.71
N GLU A 196 12.01 -7.38 -6.45
CA GLU A 196 10.79 -6.70 -5.98
C GLU A 196 10.62 -5.31 -6.62
N MET A 197 11.72 -4.75 -7.12
CA MET A 197 11.85 -3.43 -7.72
C MET A 197 11.99 -3.47 -9.25
N LYS A 198 11.90 -4.66 -9.86
CA LYS A 198 12.40 -4.84 -11.23
C LYS A 198 11.63 -4.06 -12.30
N TYR A 199 10.37 -3.69 -12.05
CA TYR A 199 9.56 -2.96 -13.02
C TYR A 199 9.39 -1.52 -12.58
N VAL A 200 9.81 -0.57 -13.43
CA VAL A 200 9.76 0.86 -13.15
C VAL A 200 8.73 1.53 -14.03
N THR A 201 7.86 2.33 -13.43
CA THR A 201 6.90 3.19 -14.12
C THR A 201 7.18 4.64 -13.74
N LEU A 202 7.42 5.43 -14.77
CA LEU A 202 7.75 6.85 -14.68
C LEU A 202 6.54 7.71 -15.03
N GLU A 203 6.46 8.91 -14.46
CA GLU A 203 5.45 9.90 -14.83
C GLU A 203 5.59 10.28 -16.31
N ASP A 204 4.49 10.17 -17.06
CA ASP A 204 4.42 10.38 -18.51
C ASP A 204 4.40 11.85 -18.93
N SER A 205 4.16 12.76 -17.99
CA SER A 205 4.17 14.21 -18.21
C SER A 205 5.57 14.81 -18.39
N LYS A 206 6.62 14.01 -18.16
CA LYS A 206 8.03 14.43 -18.09
C LYS A 206 8.91 13.67 -19.08
N VAL A 207 10.00 14.32 -19.49
CA VAL A 207 11.11 13.65 -20.18
C VAL A 207 12.20 13.37 -19.15
N TRP A 208 12.56 12.10 -19.04
CA TRP A 208 13.49 11.62 -18.02
C TRP A 208 14.89 11.43 -18.60
N LYS A 209 15.88 11.56 -17.73
CA LYS A 209 17.19 10.96 -17.90
C LYS A 209 17.40 9.89 -16.85
N MET A 210 18.01 8.79 -17.27
CA MET A 210 18.46 7.73 -16.40
C MET A 210 19.97 7.58 -16.57
N ARG A 211 20.72 7.82 -15.50
CA ARG A 211 22.14 7.47 -15.39
C ARG A 211 22.25 6.13 -14.70
N TYR A 212 23.22 5.32 -15.11
CA TYR A 212 23.42 4.00 -14.53
C TYR A 212 24.91 3.64 -14.43
N THR A 213 25.22 2.79 -13.47
CA THR A 213 26.51 2.11 -13.30
C THR A 213 26.25 0.66 -12.91
N PHE A 214 26.94 -0.29 -13.53
CA PHE A 214 26.85 -1.72 -13.22
C PHE A 214 28.11 -2.22 -12.51
N TYR A 215 27.94 -3.01 -11.45
CA TYR A 215 29.04 -3.66 -10.71
C TYR A 215 29.01 -5.19 -10.81
N GLU A 216 28.12 -5.73 -11.64
CA GLU A 216 28.01 -7.15 -11.97
C GLU A 216 28.03 -7.33 -13.50
N GLU A 217 28.55 -8.48 -13.96
CA GLU A 217 28.79 -8.73 -15.39
C GLU A 217 27.48 -8.93 -16.17
N ASP A 218 26.44 -9.43 -15.51
CA ASP A 218 25.26 -10.01 -16.15
C ASP A 218 23.95 -9.30 -15.80
N ILE A 219 24.05 -8.12 -15.18
CA ILE A 219 22.93 -7.23 -14.91
C ILE A 219 22.71 -6.20 -16.00
N GLY A 220 21.50 -5.66 -16.07
CA GLY A 220 21.18 -4.57 -16.98
C GLY A 220 19.73 -4.15 -16.87
N PHE A 221 19.25 -3.47 -17.89
CA PHE A 221 17.83 -3.11 -17.98
C PHE A 221 17.34 -3.12 -19.43
N ILE A 222 16.02 -3.18 -19.57
CA ILE A 222 15.30 -3.10 -20.83
C ILE A 222 14.46 -1.83 -20.83
N TYR A 223 14.60 -1.03 -21.87
CA TYR A 223 13.77 0.14 -22.16
C TYR A 223 13.43 0.15 -23.65
N ASP A 224 12.15 0.35 -23.99
CA ASP A 224 11.65 0.38 -25.38
C ASP A 224 12.14 -0.83 -26.23
N GLY A 225 12.11 -2.02 -25.63
CA GLY A 225 12.55 -3.27 -26.25
C GLY A 225 14.07 -3.39 -26.51
N LYS A 226 14.87 -2.41 -26.08
CA LYS A 226 16.34 -2.44 -26.16
C LYS A 226 16.95 -2.81 -24.82
N SER A 227 17.96 -3.67 -24.86
CA SER A 227 18.76 -4.04 -23.70
C SER A 227 19.94 -3.09 -23.54
N TYR A 228 20.21 -2.70 -22.30
CA TYR A 228 21.36 -1.93 -21.88
C TYR A 228 22.10 -2.74 -20.81
N GLY A 229 23.38 -3.01 -21.05
CA GLY A 229 24.21 -3.87 -20.20
C GLY A 229 24.12 -5.36 -20.54
N MET A 230 24.16 -6.23 -19.52
CA MET A 230 24.11 -7.70 -19.57
C MET A 230 25.37 -8.41 -20.08
N ASN A 231 26.47 -7.69 -20.22
CA ASN A 231 27.82 -8.22 -20.44
C ASN A 231 28.81 -7.09 -20.10
N ASN A 232 28.76 -6.68 -18.84
CA ASN A 232 29.41 -5.48 -18.33
C ASN A 232 30.79 -5.82 -17.76
N ASP A 233 31.70 -4.85 -17.82
CA ASP A 233 32.81 -4.78 -16.88
C ASP A 233 32.38 -4.05 -15.60
N TYR A 234 33.06 -4.32 -14.48
CA TYR A 234 32.80 -3.62 -13.22
C TYR A 234 32.99 -2.10 -13.38
N GLY A 235 31.93 -1.34 -13.10
CA GLY A 235 31.89 0.12 -13.21
C GLY A 235 31.45 0.64 -14.58
N ASP A 236 31.02 -0.24 -15.50
CA ASP A 236 30.43 0.19 -16.77
C ASP A 236 29.22 1.08 -16.51
N SER A 237 29.21 2.25 -17.14
CA SER A 237 28.24 3.30 -16.86
C SER A 237 27.80 4.02 -18.12
N GLY A 238 26.64 4.66 -18.03
CA GLY A 238 26.06 5.40 -19.13
C GLY A 238 24.88 6.26 -18.72
N GLU A 239 24.29 6.93 -19.70
CA GLU A 239 23.12 7.76 -19.53
C GLU A 239 22.20 7.61 -20.75
N ILE A 240 20.90 7.52 -20.51
CA ILE A 240 19.88 7.52 -21.56
C ILE A 240 18.82 8.59 -21.29
N THR A 241 18.21 9.08 -22.36
CA THR A 241 16.98 9.87 -22.29
C THR A 241 15.79 8.96 -22.53
N ILE A 242 14.78 9.11 -21.70
CA ILE A 242 13.52 8.36 -21.72
C ILE A 242 12.42 9.37 -22.02
N ASP A 243 11.83 9.25 -23.20
CA ASP A 243 10.70 10.05 -23.64
C ASP A 243 9.50 9.11 -23.79
N LEU A 244 8.40 9.45 -23.13
CA LEU A 244 7.19 8.64 -23.03
C LEU A 244 6.03 9.22 -23.87
N SER A 245 6.30 10.29 -24.64
CA SER A 245 5.32 11.00 -25.47
C SER A 245 4.95 10.33 -26.80
#